data_AF-A0A699ZSZ2-F1
#
_entry.id   AF-A0A699ZSZ2-F1
#
_cell.length_a   1.000
_cell.length_b   1.000
_cell.length_c   1.000
_cell.angle_alpha   90.00
_cell.angle_beta   90.00
_cell.angle_gamma   90.00
#
_symmetry.space_group_name_H-M   'P 1'
#
loop_
_entity.id
_entity.type
_entity.pdbx_description
1 polymer ?
#
loop_
_entity_poly.entity_id
_entity_poly.type
_entity_poly.pdbx_seq_one_letter_code
_entity_poly.pdbx_strand_id
1 'polypeptide(L)'
;MEVGWQDSRQSGQLVAVGVVDVLPRCLSGVYLFWDKAWAALAPGQWTALEEIRWVQEYYYMGYYIHTCPRMRYKADYQPADLLCPETKLAKQLGVVKPKHWALLDSLLAAWLRLKAATGMGFAAAATCTAC
;
A
#
# COMPACT_ATOMS: atom_id res chain seq x y z
N MET A 1 -0.15 -8.91 13.86
CA MET A 1 1.18 -9.28 13.30
C MET A 1 1.92 -7.99 12.98
N GLU A 2 3.23 -7.95 13.19
CA GLU A 2 4.06 -6.78 12.91
C GLU A 2 5.02 -7.08 11.75
N VAL A 3 5.22 -6.10 10.87
CA VAL A 3 6.03 -6.22 9.66
C VAL A 3 7.06 -5.10 9.64
N GLY A 4 8.35 -5.44 9.67
CA GLY A 4 9.45 -4.49 9.62
C GLY A 4 10.11 -4.42 8.24
N TRP A 5 10.33 -3.20 7.76
CA TRP A 5 11.09 -2.90 6.53
C TRP A 5 12.45 -2.33 6.91
N GLN A 6 13.53 -2.93 6.40
CA GLN A 6 14.89 -2.49 6.68
C GLN A 6 15.61 -2.10 5.39
N ASP A 7 16.48 -1.08 5.46
CA ASP A 7 17.34 -0.72 4.33
C ASP A 7 18.47 -1.74 4.20
N SER A 8 18.55 -2.35 3.02
CA SER A 8 19.58 -3.34 2.71
C SER A 8 20.97 -2.72 2.52
N ARG A 9 21.04 -1.41 2.27
CA ARG A 9 22.31 -0.69 2.03
C ARG A 9 22.96 -0.17 3.31
N GLN A 10 22.17 0.17 4.32
CA GLN A 10 22.65 0.69 5.60
C GLN A 10 22.31 -0.27 6.74
N SER A 11 23.14 -1.30 6.90
CA SER A 11 23.28 -2.10 8.13
C SER A 11 21.98 -2.54 8.84
N GLY A 12 20.88 -2.78 8.11
CA GLY A 12 19.61 -3.18 8.70
C GLY A 12 18.83 -2.07 9.42
N GLN A 13 19.07 -0.79 9.09
CA GLN A 13 18.31 0.31 9.67
C GLN A 13 16.81 0.14 9.35
N LEU A 14 15.98 0.21 10.39
CA LEU A 14 14.52 0.11 10.28
C LEU A 14 13.95 1.38 9.61
N VAL A 15 13.29 1.18 8.48
CA VAL A 15 12.71 2.23 7.63
C VAL A 15 11.22 2.42 7.93
N ALA A 16 10.49 1.31 8.06
CA ALA A 16 9.06 1.32 8.30
C ALA A 16 8.63 0.10 9.13
N VAL A 17 7.56 0.28 9.91
CA VAL A 17 6.90 -0.76 10.70
C VAL A 17 5.41 -0.71 10.41
N GLY A 18 4.89 -1.80 9.86
CA GLY A 18 3.47 -2.03 9.64
C GLY A 18 2.88 -2.93 10.73
N VAL A 19 1.67 -2.62 11.18
CA VAL A 19 0.86 -3.49 12.03
C VAL A 19 -0.30 -4.00 11.16
N VAL A 20 -0.35 -5.31 10.99
CA VAL A 20 -1.33 -6.00 10.15
C VAL A 20 -2.11 -7.03 10.96
N ASP A 21 -3.41 -7.08 10.71
CA ASP A 21 -4.29 -8.12 11.22
C ASP A 21 -4.48 -9.20 10.15
N VAL A 22 -4.24 -10.45 10.54
CA VAL A 22 -4.40 -11.61 9.67
C VAL A 22 -5.74 -12.27 10.00
N LEU A 23 -6.67 -12.23 9.07
CA LEU A 23 -7.97 -12.88 9.16
C LEU A 23 -8.01 -14.08 8.19
N PRO A 24 -8.91 -15.06 8.39
CA PRO A 24 -8.94 -16.28 7.58
C PRO A 24 -9.11 -16.06 6.07
N ARG A 25 -9.67 -14.93 5.65
CA ARG A 25 -9.94 -14.58 4.25
C ARG A 25 -9.40 -13.22 3.83
N CYS A 26 -8.79 -12.48 4.75
CA CYS A 26 -8.27 -11.17 4.42
C CYS A 26 -7.09 -10.76 5.29
N LEU A 27 -6.26 -9.87 4.77
CA LEU A 27 -5.21 -9.20 5.52
C LEU A 27 -5.58 -7.73 5.63
N SER A 28 -5.50 -7.17 6.84
CA SER A 28 -5.90 -5.80 7.13
C SER A 28 -4.71 -4.99 7.62
N GLY A 29 -4.31 -3.98 6.85
CA GLY A 29 -3.29 -3.02 7.26
C GLY A 29 -3.89 -1.99 8.22
N VAL A 30 -3.45 -2.01 9.49
CA VAL A 30 -4.03 -1.15 10.54
C VAL A 30 -3.21 0.13 10.71
N TYR A 31 -1.92 -0.02 11.00
CA TYR A 31 -1.02 1.10 11.21
C TYR A 31 0.25 0.93 10.40
N LEU A 32 0.80 2.05 9.95
CA LEU A 32 2.12 2.08 9.33
C LEU A 32 2.87 3.31 9.81
N PHE A 33 4.00 3.06 10.45
CA PHE A 33 4.93 4.07 10.92
C PHE A 33 6.20 3.98 10.08
N TRP A 34 6.78 5.12 9.70
CA TRP A 34 7.99 5.15 8.90
C TRP A 34 8.76 6.45 9.13
N ASP A 35 10.08 6.41 8.92
CA ASP A 35 10.96 7.56 9.13
C ASP A 35 10.86 8.54 7.96
N LYS A 36 10.56 9.81 8.26
CA LYS A 36 10.40 10.91 7.29
C LYS A 36 11.59 11.06 6.32
N ALA A 37 12.80 10.67 6.70
CA ALA A 37 13.96 10.66 5.81
C ALA A 37 13.72 9.82 4.53
N TRP A 38 12.81 8.84 4.61
CA TRP A 38 12.49 7.89 3.54
C TRP A 38 11.21 8.25 2.78
N ALA A 39 10.66 9.45 2.97
CA ALA A 39 9.39 9.89 2.36
C ALA A 39 9.39 9.82 0.84
N ALA A 40 10.54 10.12 0.24
CA ALA A 40 10.74 10.11 -1.21
C ALA A 40 10.49 8.74 -1.84
N LEU A 41 10.60 7.65 -1.05
CA LEU A 41 10.40 6.28 -1.53
C LEU A 41 8.96 5.78 -1.36
N ALA A 42 8.07 6.62 -0.83
CA ALA A 42 6.67 6.28 -0.56
C ALA A 42 6.51 4.93 0.16
N PRO A 43 7.12 4.74 1.35
CA PRO A 43 7.14 3.45 2.04
C PRO A 43 5.75 2.87 2.25
N GLY A 44 4.72 3.70 2.45
CA GLY A 44 3.35 3.21 2.57
C GLY A 44 2.75 2.59 1.31
N GLN A 45 3.17 3.01 0.12
CA GLN A 45 2.76 2.33 -1.10
C GLN A 45 3.54 1.03 -1.29
N TRP A 46 4.83 1.03 -0.94
CA TRP A 46 5.66 -0.17 -1.00
C TRP A 46 5.16 -1.26 -0.06
N THR A 47 4.94 -0.93 1.22
CA THR A 47 4.41 -1.86 2.21
C THR A 47 3.08 -2.46 1.77
N ALA A 48 2.16 -1.65 1.25
CA ALA A 48 0.89 -2.15 0.73
C ALA A 48 1.08 -3.14 -0.44
N LEU A 49 1.99 -2.86 -1.38
CA LEU A 49 2.28 -3.77 -2.50
C LEU A 49 2.81 -5.12 -2.02
N GLU A 50 3.71 -5.11 -1.04
CA GLU A 50 4.26 -6.35 -0.51
C GLU A 50 3.25 -7.13 0.34
N GLU A 51 2.45 -6.45 1.15
CA GLU A 51 1.35 -7.06 1.88
C GLU A 51 0.34 -7.72 0.93
N ILE A 52 0.01 -7.08 -0.20
CA ILE A 52 -0.84 -7.66 -1.26
C ILE A 52 -0.26 -8.97 -1.80
N ARG A 53 1.06 -9.13 -1.89
CA ARG A 53 1.67 -10.40 -2.36
C ARG A 53 1.43 -11.55 -1.39
N TRP A 54 1.23 -11.27 -0.11
CA TRP A 54 0.97 -12.29 0.91
C TRP A 54 -0.51 -12.66 1.01
N VAL A 55 -1.40 -11.82 0.48
CA VAL A 55 -2.84 -12.02 0.54
C VAL A 55 -3.30 -13.09 -0.46
N GLN A 56 -4.17 -13.99 0.01
CA GLN A 56 -4.80 -15.00 -0.84
C GLN A 56 -6.11 -14.55 -1.47
N GLU A 57 -6.96 -13.81 -0.73
CA GLU A 57 -8.28 -13.37 -1.21
C GLU A 57 -8.42 -11.84 -1.19
N TYR A 58 -8.50 -11.21 -0.01
CA TYR A 58 -8.78 -9.77 0.10
C TYR A 58 -7.75 -9.03 0.94
N TYR A 59 -7.33 -7.86 0.45
CA TYR A 59 -6.47 -6.94 1.20
C TYR A 59 -7.27 -5.69 1.61
N TYR A 60 -7.40 -5.47 2.90
CA TYR A 60 -8.11 -4.33 3.46
C TYR A 60 -7.12 -3.21 3.79
N MET A 61 -7.11 -2.17 2.95
CA MET A 61 -6.28 -0.97 3.12
C MET A 61 -6.85 0.05 4.11
N GLY A 62 -7.93 -0.27 4.81
CA GLY A 62 -8.65 0.68 5.67
C GLY A 62 -9.53 1.66 4.88
N TYR A 63 -9.95 2.73 5.56
CA TYR A 63 -10.84 3.73 4.98
C TYR A 63 -10.25 4.39 3.72
N TYR A 64 -11.15 4.82 2.82
CA TYR A 64 -10.83 5.60 1.63
C TYR A 64 -11.69 6.87 1.60
N ILE A 65 -11.02 8.03 1.62
CA ILE A 65 -11.67 9.33 1.49
C ILE A 65 -11.16 9.97 0.20
N HIS A 66 -12.02 10.05 -0.81
CA HIS A 66 -11.67 10.53 -2.15
C HIS A 66 -11.15 11.99 -2.18
N THR A 67 -11.61 12.82 -1.23
CA THR A 67 -11.17 14.23 -1.12
C THR A 67 -9.78 14.38 -0.51
N CYS A 68 -9.25 13.37 0.19
CA CYS A 68 -7.96 13.44 0.87
C CYS A 68 -6.81 13.06 -0.09
N PRO A 69 -5.88 13.98 -0.41
CA PRO A 69 -4.77 13.67 -1.32
C PRO A 69 -3.89 12.52 -0.81
N ARG A 70 -3.71 12.42 0.51
CA ARG A 70 -2.93 11.34 1.15
C ARG A 70 -3.52 9.95 0.98
N MET A 71 -4.82 9.84 0.66
CA MET A 71 -5.52 8.56 0.51
C MET A 71 -5.77 8.21 -0.95
N ARG A 72 -5.46 9.13 -1.87
CA ARG A 72 -5.72 8.95 -3.30
C ARG A 72 -5.01 7.73 -3.88
N TYR A 73 -3.81 7.43 -3.40
CA TYR A 73 -3.02 6.28 -3.85
C TYR A 73 -3.75 4.94 -3.66
N LYS A 74 -4.69 4.82 -2.71
CA LYS A 74 -5.46 3.59 -2.49
C LYS A 74 -6.39 3.26 -3.66
N ALA A 75 -6.74 4.26 -4.47
CA ALA A 75 -7.57 4.08 -5.66
C ALA A 75 -6.81 3.44 -6.83
N ASP A 76 -5.48 3.55 -6.81
CA ASP A 76 -4.62 3.11 -7.91
C ASP A 76 -4.43 1.58 -7.90
N TYR A 77 -4.69 0.91 -6.77
CA TYR A 77 -4.69 -0.55 -6.71
C TYR A 77 -5.95 -1.09 -7.37
N GLN A 78 -5.78 -2.00 -8.33
CA GLN A 78 -6.87 -2.64 -9.04
C GLN A 78 -6.62 -4.15 -9.14
N PRO A 79 -7.68 -4.98 -9.03
CA PRO A 79 -9.08 -4.61 -8.77
C PRO A 79 -9.31 -4.15 -7.32
N ALA A 80 -10.17 -3.13 -7.11
CA ALA A 80 -10.53 -2.65 -5.77
C ALA A 80 -12.04 -2.44 -5.61
N ASP A 81 -12.54 -2.78 -4.42
CA ASP A 81 -13.93 -2.58 -4.01
C ASP A 81 -14.03 -1.55 -2.88
N LEU A 82 -15.06 -0.69 -2.95
CA LEU A 82 -15.42 0.25 -1.89
C LEU A 82 -16.73 -0.16 -1.23
N LEU A 83 -16.71 -0.17 0.10
CA LEU A 83 -17.92 -0.31 0.88
C LEU A 83 -18.71 1.01 0.90
N CYS A 84 -19.93 0.98 0.37
CA CYS A 84 -20.83 2.13 0.47
C CYS A 84 -21.34 2.29 1.91
N PRO A 85 -21.23 3.49 2.53
CA PRO A 85 -21.62 3.69 3.92
C PRO A 85 -23.12 3.51 4.17
N GLU A 86 -23.95 3.86 3.18
CA GLU A 86 -25.43 3.79 3.23
C GLU A 86 -25.92 2.37 2.98
N THR A 87 -25.52 1.77 1.86
CA THR A 87 -26.05 0.48 1.42
C THR A 87 -25.32 -0.73 2.02
N LYS A 88 -24.13 -0.51 2.64
CA LYS A 88 -23.23 -1.57 3.13
C LYS A 88 -22.85 -2.62 2.07
N LEU A 89 -22.99 -2.27 0.79
CA LEU A 89 -22.60 -3.11 -0.33
C LEU A 89 -21.24 -2.66 -0.86
N ALA A 90 -20.41 -3.65 -1.19
CA ALA A 90 -19.14 -3.46 -1.88
C ALA A 90 -19.41 -3.13 -3.36
N LYS A 91 -18.77 -2.07 -3.88
CA LYS A 91 -18.86 -1.65 -5.29
C LYS A 91 -17.46 -1.47 -5.87
N GLN A 92 -17.25 -1.95 -7.09
CA GLN A 92 -15.95 -1.89 -7.74
C GLN A 92 -15.58 -0.44 -8.13
N LEU A 93 -14.36 -0.04 -7.78
CA LEU A 93 -13.84 1.32 -7.99
C LEU A 93 -13.81 1.72 -9.47
N GLY A 94 -13.55 0.77 -10.37
CA GLY A 94 -13.46 0.99 -11.83
C GLY A 94 -14.78 1.36 -12.52
N VAL A 95 -15.93 1.17 -11.86
CA VAL A 95 -17.26 1.58 -12.36
C VAL A 95 -17.55 3.05 -12.01
N VAL A 96 -16.85 3.61 -11.03
CA VAL A 96 -17.02 5.00 -10.58
C VAL A 96 -15.86 5.84 -11.12
N LYS A 97 -15.93 6.25 -12.39
CA LYS A 97 -14.95 7.19 -12.97
C LYS A 97 -15.32 8.63 -12.62
N PRO A 98 -14.51 9.38 -11.86
CA PRO A 98 -14.64 10.84 -11.79
C PRO A 98 -14.19 11.44 -13.14
N LYS A 99 -14.94 12.41 -13.67
CA LYS A 99 -14.81 12.97 -15.03
C LYS A 99 -13.44 13.60 -15.42
N HIS A 100 -12.40 13.62 -14.59
CA HIS A 100 -11.21 14.47 -14.78
C HIS A 100 -9.82 13.79 -14.70
N TRP A 101 -9.72 12.46 -14.79
CA TRP A 101 -8.46 11.74 -14.49
C TRP A 101 -7.46 11.53 -15.66
N ALA A 102 -7.79 11.88 -16.91
CA ALA A 102 -6.98 11.52 -18.10
C ALA A 102 -5.51 12.06 -18.12
N LEU A 103 -5.10 12.89 -17.16
CA LEU A 103 -3.74 13.45 -17.07
C LEU A 103 -2.78 12.70 -16.12
N LEU A 104 -3.26 11.76 -15.31
CA LEU A 104 -2.43 11.05 -14.32
C LEU A 104 -1.84 9.73 -14.82
N ASP A 105 -2.40 9.15 -15.89
CA ASP A 105 -1.90 7.92 -16.49
C ASP A 105 -0.49 8.09 -17.11
N SER A 106 -0.15 9.30 -17.53
CA SER A 106 1.18 9.66 -18.05
C SER A 106 2.26 9.79 -16.96
N LEU A 107 1.88 10.11 -15.72
CA LEU A 107 2.82 10.24 -14.59
C LEU A 107 3.16 8.87 -13.97
N LEU A 108 2.22 7.92 -13.97
CA LEU A 108 2.46 6.55 -13.52
C LEU A 108 3.45 5.81 -14.44
N ALA A 109 3.36 6.04 -15.76
CA ALA A 109 4.31 5.50 -16.73
C ALA A 109 5.73 6.08 -16.58
N ALA A 110 5.85 7.36 -16.18
CA ALA A 110 7.14 7.98 -15.88
C ALA A 110 7.75 7.46 -14.58
N TRP A 111 6.92 7.17 -13.57
CA TRP A 111 7.36 6.63 -12.27
C TRP A 111 7.86 5.18 -12.37
N LEU A 112 7.21 4.33 -13.16
CA LEU A 112 7.66 2.95 -13.41
C LEU A 112 9.03 2.89 -14.11
N ARG A 113 9.33 3.87 -14.98
CA ARG A 113 10.64 3.99 -15.66
C ARG A 113 11.77 4.40 -14.70
N LEU A 114 11.47 5.23 -13.70
CA LEU A 114 12.43 5.62 -12.66
C LEU A 114 12.75 4.47 -11.69
N LYS A 115 11.76 3.63 -11.36
CA LYS A 115 11.95 2.45 -10.48
C LYS A 115 12.91 1.40 -11.06
N ALA A 116 12.96 1.24 -12.38
CA ALA A 116 13.87 0.29 -13.03
C ALA A 116 15.35 0.72 -12.96
N ALA A 117 15.64 2.02 -12.76
CA ALA A 117 17.00 2.57 -12.81
C ALA A 117 17.76 2.51 -11.46
N THR A 118 17.08 2.32 -10.33
CA THR A 118 17.70 2.52 -9.00
C THR A 118 18.14 1.24 -8.27
N GLY A 119 17.93 0.04 -8.81
CA GLY A 119 18.56 -1.20 -8.31
C GLY A 119 18.41 -1.45 -6.80
N MET A 120 17.33 -0.99 -6.17
CA MET A 120 17.21 -0.90 -4.72
C MET A 120 16.18 -1.91 -4.20
N GLY A 121 16.66 -3.03 -3.68
CA GLY A 121 15.84 -4.06 -3.04
C GLY A 121 15.69 -3.77 -1.55
N PHE A 122 14.45 -3.51 -1.10
CA PHE A 122 14.09 -3.60 0.31
C PHE A 122 13.89 -5.07 0.65
N ALA A 123 14.67 -5.60 1.59
CA ALA A 123 14.47 -6.95 2.09
C ALA A 123 13.38 -6.90 3.18
N ALA A 124 12.32 -7.71 2.99
CA ALA A 124 11.33 -7.94 4.03
C ALA A 124 11.96 -8.79 5.14
N ALA A 125 12.13 -8.24 6.33
CA ALA A 125 12.46 -9.01 7.52
C ALA A 125 11.16 -9.19 8.31
N ALA A 126 10.38 -10.22 7.98
CA ALA A 126 9.22 -10.62 8.76
C ALA A 126 9.69 -11.35 10.02
N THR A 127 10.04 -10.62 11.08
CA THR A 127 10.20 -11.24 12.40
C THR A 127 8.82 -11.41 13.01
N CYS A 128 8.27 -12.61 12.89
CA CYS A 128 7.08 -13.04 13.63
C CYS A 128 7.44 -13.12 15.13
N THR A 129 7.29 -12.04 15.88
CA THR A 129 7.44 -12.07 17.34
C THR A 129 6.11 -12.47 18.00
N ALA A 130 5.56 -13.61 17.57
CA ALA A 130 4.38 -14.23 18.17
C ALA A 130 4.41 -15.75 17.97
N CYS A 131 5.40 -16.40 18.57
CA CYS A 131 5.37 -17.79 19.02
C CYS A 131 6.18 -17.88 20.32
#